data_AF-A0A7S0BXZ0-F1
#
_entry.id   AF-A0A7S0BXZ0-F1
#
_cell.length_a   1.000
_cell.length_b   1.000
_cell.length_c   1.000
_cell.angle_alpha   90.00
_cell.angle_beta   90.00
_cell.angle_gamma   90.00
#
_symmetry.space_group_name_H-M   'P 1'
#
loop_
_entity.id
_entity.type
_entity.pdbx_description
1 polymer ?
#
loop_
_entity_poly.entity_id
_entity_poly.type
_entity_poly.pdbx_seq_one_letter_code
_entity_poly.pdbx_strand_id
1 'polypeptide(L)'
;VAEAIYQTLGPLSVSLDESSKKKKVLLVCGPGNNGGDGLVAARHLHHFGYDCHILYAKPNTKNPHFVNLVKQCHDLNIPFWDHETSNVNDIFDSIQWDGIIDAVFGFSFSGDVRPPFKTILKRIWNYEGGAK
;
A
#
# COMPACT_ATOMS: atom_id res chain seq x y z
N VAL A 1 -24.02 8.38 -14.60
CA VAL A 1 -23.77 7.13 -13.83
C VAL A 1 -22.27 6.98 -13.77
N ALA A 2 -21.67 6.81 -12.57
CA ALA A 2 -20.23 6.59 -12.47
C ALA A 2 -19.92 5.16 -12.92
N GLU A 3 -19.08 5.02 -13.93
CA GLU A 3 -18.61 3.72 -14.42
C GLU A 3 -17.28 3.41 -13.75
N ALA A 4 -17.18 2.25 -13.09
CA ALA A 4 -15.92 1.78 -12.53
C ALA A 4 -15.16 1.00 -13.60
N ILE A 5 -13.98 1.49 -13.99
CA ILE A 5 -13.03 0.70 -14.77
C ILE A 5 -12.26 -0.16 -13.76
N TYR A 6 -12.35 -1.48 -13.91
CA TYR A 6 -11.62 -2.42 -13.07
C TYR A 6 -10.90 -3.45 -13.94
N GLN A 7 -9.69 -3.81 -13.53
CA GLN A 7 -8.99 -4.98 -14.04
C GLN A 7 -9.03 -6.05 -12.96
N THR A 8 -9.52 -7.23 -13.32
CA THR A 8 -9.45 -8.36 -12.40
C THR A 8 -8.03 -8.89 -12.45
N LEU A 9 -7.25 -8.64 -11.41
CA LEU A 9 -6.09 -9.48 -11.12
C LEU A 9 -6.69 -10.81 -10.69
N GLY A 10 -6.75 -11.77 -11.63
CA GLY A 10 -7.40 -13.07 -11.41
C GLY A 10 -6.89 -13.75 -10.13
N PRO A 11 -7.57 -14.79 -9.61
CA PRO A 11 -6.95 -15.63 -8.59
C PRO A 11 -5.57 -15.96 -9.12
N LEU A 12 -4.52 -15.72 -8.32
CA LEU A 12 -3.18 -16.18 -8.67
C LEU A 12 -3.38 -17.64 -9.03
N SER A 13 -3.33 -17.95 -10.32
CA SER A 13 -3.28 -19.34 -10.74
C SER A 13 -2.11 -19.86 -9.94
N VAL A 14 -2.36 -20.82 -9.06
CA VAL A 14 -1.28 -21.60 -8.47
C VAL A 14 -0.68 -22.31 -9.67
N SER A 15 0.16 -21.59 -10.40
CA SER A 15 1.02 -22.17 -11.39
C SER A 15 1.94 -23.02 -10.53
N LEU A 16 1.83 -24.34 -10.68
CA LEU A 16 2.81 -25.28 -10.13
C LEU A 16 4.23 -24.98 -10.68
N ASP A 17 4.32 -24.06 -11.64
CA ASP A 17 5.51 -23.29 -11.94
C ASP A 17 5.87 -22.31 -10.80
N GLU A 18 6.86 -22.72 -10.00
CA GLU A 18 7.61 -21.89 -9.02
C GLU A 18 8.24 -20.62 -9.65
N SER A 19 8.21 -20.44 -10.97
CA SER A 19 8.77 -19.27 -11.67
C SER A 19 7.81 -18.10 -11.84
N SER A 20 6.50 -18.25 -11.59
CA SER A 20 5.59 -17.10 -11.68
C SER A 20 5.85 -16.11 -10.52
N LYS A 21 6.49 -14.99 -10.85
CA LYS A 21 6.78 -13.94 -9.86
C LYS A 21 5.46 -13.43 -9.26
N LYS A 22 5.39 -13.44 -7.92
CA LYS A 22 4.32 -12.79 -7.17
C LYS A 22 4.18 -11.35 -7.62
N LYS A 23 2.93 -10.93 -7.82
CA LYS A 23 2.59 -9.54 -8.17
C LYS A 23 2.91 -8.64 -6.99
N LYS A 24 3.71 -7.60 -7.25
CA LYS A 24 4.22 -6.67 -6.23
C LYS A 24 3.26 -5.52 -6.04
N VAL A 25 2.81 -5.32 -4.80
CA VAL A 25 1.82 -4.28 -4.48
C VAL A 25 2.34 -3.38 -3.37
N LEU A 26 2.37 -2.07 -3.63
CA LEU A 26 2.69 -1.07 -2.62
C LEU A 26 1.41 -0.51 -2.03
N LEU A 27 1.24 -0.64 -0.71
CA LEU A 27 0.14 -0.03 0.03
C LEU A 27 0.63 1.24 0.72
N VAL A 28 0.06 2.38 0.35
CA VAL A 28 0.46 3.68 0.89
C VAL A 28 -0.57 4.13 1.91
N CYS A 29 -0.23 3.98 3.20
CA CYS A 29 -1.16 4.15 4.31
C CYS A 29 -1.00 5.52 4.99
N GLY A 30 -2.12 6.21 5.21
CA GLY A 30 -2.17 7.45 5.98
C GLY A 30 -2.49 7.24 7.47
N PRO A 31 -2.53 8.30 8.28
CA PRO A 31 -2.54 8.21 9.74
C PRO A 31 -3.90 7.85 10.35
N GLY A 32 -4.97 7.88 9.55
CA GLY A 32 -6.35 7.69 9.99
C GLY A 32 -6.94 6.33 9.60
N ASN A 33 -8.27 6.23 9.66
CA ASN A 33 -8.99 4.99 9.40
C ASN A 33 -8.72 4.43 8.00
N ASN A 34 -8.62 5.27 6.97
CA ASN A 34 -8.28 4.82 5.62
C ASN A 34 -6.92 4.10 5.55
N GLY A 35 -5.93 4.55 6.34
CA GLY A 35 -4.66 3.83 6.44
C GLY A 35 -4.79 2.53 7.22
N GLY A 36 -5.67 2.47 8.21
CA GLY A 36 -6.06 1.20 8.85
C GLY A 36 -6.65 0.21 7.85
N ASP A 37 -7.54 0.68 6.96
CA ASP A 37 -8.10 -0.14 5.88
C ASP A 37 -7.00 -0.62 4.92
N GLY A 38 -6.02 0.23 4.62
CA GLY A 38 -4.80 -0.15 3.89
C GLY A 38 -4.01 -1.27 4.59
N LEU A 39 -3.78 -1.18 5.90
CA LEU A 39 -3.09 -2.25 6.65
C LEU A 39 -3.87 -3.57 6.62
N VAL A 40 -5.20 -3.51 6.77
CA VAL A 40 -6.07 -4.69 6.63
C VAL A 40 -5.97 -5.26 5.21
N ALA A 41 -6.04 -4.42 4.19
CA ALA A 41 -5.90 -4.84 2.80
C ALA A 41 -4.55 -5.51 2.54
N ALA A 42 -3.44 -4.97 3.07
CA ALA A 42 -2.11 -5.57 2.94
C ALA A 42 -2.08 -7.00 3.47
N ARG A 43 -2.62 -7.22 4.68
CA ARG A 43 -2.72 -8.53 5.30
C ARG A 43 -3.51 -9.52 4.44
N HIS A 44 -4.66 -9.09 3.92
CA HIS A 44 -5.49 -9.97 3.07
C HIS A 44 -4.86 -10.26 1.71
N LEU A 45 -4.26 -9.26 1.05
CA LEU A 45 -3.55 -9.43 -0.22
C LEU A 45 -2.33 -10.36 -0.07
N HIS A 46 -1.61 -10.28 1.05
CA HIS A 46 -0.54 -11.23 1.35
C HIS A 46 -1.07 -12.68 1.38
N HIS A 47 -2.20 -12.93 2.07
CA HIS A 47 -2.84 -14.25 2.06
C HIS A 47 -3.36 -14.68 0.69
N PHE A 48 -3.66 -13.72 -0.19
CA PHE A 48 -4.03 -14.01 -1.57
C PHE A 48 -2.83 -14.27 -2.49
N GLY A 49 -1.60 -14.19 -1.98
CA GLY A 49 -0.37 -14.55 -2.69
C GLY A 49 0.39 -13.37 -3.30
N TYR A 50 -0.02 -12.12 -3.02
CA TYR A 50 0.70 -10.94 -3.48
C TYR A 50 1.96 -10.68 -2.65
N ASP A 51 2.96 -10.07 -3.28
CA ASP A 51 4.17 -9.57 -2.63
C ASP A 51 3.91 -8.13 -2.17
N CYS A 52 3.38 -7.99 -0.96
CA CYS A 52 2.93 -6.71 -0.42
C CYS A 52 4.06 -5.96 0.29
N HIS A 53 4.14 -4.66 0.07
CA HIS A 53 4.96 -3.74 0.83
C HIS A 53 4.10 -2.59 1.35
N ILE A 54 4.41 -2.07 2.54
CA ILE A 54 3.65 -0.99 3.17
C ILE A 54 4.51 0.25 3.31
N LEU A 55 4.05 1.39 2.82
CA LEU A 55 4.55 2.71 3.21
C LEU A 55 3.56 3.34 4.19
N TYR A 56 3.87 3.29 5.49
CA TYR A 56 3.03 3.91 6.52
C TYR A 56 3.64 5.24 6.97
N ALA A 57 3.35 6.31 6.22
CA ALA A 57 4.11 7.56 6.34
C ALA A 57 3.89 8.35 7.64
N LYS A 58 2.78 8.16 8.37
CA LYS A 58 2.66 8.67 9.74
C LYS A 58 1.90 7.65 10.60
N PRO A 59 2.61 6.69 11.22
CA PRO A 59 1.97 5.67 12.03
C PRO A 59 1.24 6.26 13.24
N ASN A 60 0.00 5.83 13.48
CA ASN A 60 -0.70 6.20 14.71
C ASN A 60 -0.34 5.22 15.83
N THR A 61 0.73 5.52 16.55
CA THR A 61 1.26 4.66 17.63
C THR A 61 0.51 4.79 18.94
N LYS A 62 -0.39 5.78 19.08
CA LYS A 62 -1.11 6.06 20.32
C LYS A 62 -2.40 5.26 20.46
N ASN A 63 -3.02 4.89 19.33
CA ASN A 63 -4.26 4.13 19.33
C ASN A 63 -3.94 2.63 19.16
N PRO A 64 -4.30 1.78 20.16
CA PRO A 64 -4.03 0.34 20.13
C PRO A 64 -4.56 -0.39 18.89
N HIS A 65 -5.63 0.11 18.28
CA HIS A 65 -6.19 -0.46 17.06
C HIS A 65 -5.15 -0.48 15.92
N PHE A 66 -4.50 0.65 15.63
CA PHE A 66 -3.49 0.72 14.56
C PHE A 66 -2.21 -0.02 14.93
N VAL A 67 -1.81 0.01 16.21
CA VAL A 67 -0.65 -0.77 16.71
C VAL A 67 -0.87 -2.26 16.45
N ASN A 68 -2.06 -2.78 16.73
CA ASN A 68 -2.40 -4.17 16.48
C ASN A 68 -2.43 -4.52 14.98
N LEU A 69 -2.91 -3.61 14.12
CA LEU A 69 -2.88 -3.82 12.67
C LEU A 69 -1.44 -3.88 12.14
N VAL A 70 -0.56 -2.97 12.58
CA VAL A 70 0.87 -3.00 12.24
C VAL A 70 1.51 -4.30 12.71
N LYS A 71 1.23 -4.73 13.96
CA LYS A 71 1.72 -6.01 14.48
C LYS A 71 1.28 -7.19 13.61
N GLN A 72 0.02 -7.25 13.19
CA GLN A 72 -0.48 -8.34 12.32
C GLN A 72 0.27 -8.39 10.98
N CYS A 73 0.60 -7.24 10.39
CA CYS A 73 1.40 -7.20 9.16
C CYS A 73 2.85 -7.66 9.40
N HIS A 74 3.47 -7.26 10.52
CA HIS A 74 4.80 -7.72 10.90
C HIS A 74 4.86 -9.23 11.20
N ASP A 75 3.85 -9.77 11.89
CA ASP A 75 3.73 -11.21 12.18
C ASP A 75 3.67 -12.06 10.89
N LEU A 76 3.29 -11.45 9.75
CA LEU A 76 3.30 -12.05 8.41
C LEU A 76 4.55 -11.71 7.59
N ASN A 77 5.54 -11.05 8.19
CA ASN A 77 6.75 -10.58 7.54
C ASN A 77 6.49 -9.64 6.35
N ILE A 78 5.41 -8.87 6.37
CA ILE A 78 5.15 -7.84 5.35
C ILE A 78 6.14 -6.68 5.59
N PRO A 79 6.99 -6.32 4.61
CA PRO A 79 7.96 -5.25 4.75
C PRO A 79 7.30 -3.87 4.88
N PHE A 80 7.83 -3.05 5.78
CA PHE A 80 7.46 -1.65 5.95
C PHE A 80 8.60 -0.74 5.48
N TRP A 81 8.26 0.25 4.67
CA TRP A 81 9.11 1.38 4.35
C TRP A 81 8.86 2.50 5.36
N ASP A 82 9.94 2.96 5.97
CA ASP A 82 9.89 4.10 6.87
C ASP A 82 10.17 5.40 6.08
N HIS A 83 9.21 6.31 6.05
CA HIS A 83 9.35 7.58 5.33
C HIS A 83 10.36 8.55 5.98
N GLU A 84 10.74 8.35 7.25
CA GLU A 84 11.70 9.21 7.93
C GLU A 84 13.13 8.88 7.49
N THR A 85 13.39 7.60 7.22
CA THR A 85 14.71 7.10 6.80
C THR A 85 14.81 6.80 5.32
N SER A 86 13.69 6.58 4.63
CA SER A 86 13.64 6.25 3.21
C SER A 86 13.17 7.43 2.38
N ASN A 87 13.91 7.74 1.31
CA ASN A 87 13.44 8.70 0.32
C ASN A 87 12.21 8.13 -0.40
N VAL A 88 11.13 8.90 -0.43
CA VAL A 88 9.88 8.50 -1.09
C VAL A 88 10.11 8.13 -2.56
N ASN A 89 11.01 8.80 -3.28
CA ASN A 89 11.30 8.44 -4.66
C ASN A 89 11.91 7.04 -4.76
N ASP A 90 12.87 6.72 -3.89
CA ASP A 90 13.53 5.41 -3.88
C ASP A 90 12.53 4.28 -3.62
N ILE A 91 11.50 4.49 -2.79
CA ILE A 91 10.44 3.48 -2.56
C ILE A 91 9.68 3.18 -3.85
N PHE A 92 9.29 4.21 -4.61
CA PHE A 92 8.51 4.05 -5.84
C PHE A 92 9.36 3.55 -7.01
N ASP A 93 10.66 3.84 -7.00
CA ASP A 93 11.56 3.58 -8.14
C ASP A 93 12.42 2.32 -7.93
N SER A 94 12.62 1.86 -6.68
CA SER A 94 13.42 0.66 -6.37
C SER A 94 12.78 -0.65 -6.82
N ILE A 95 11.46 -0.65 -6.97
CA ILE A 95 10.68 -1.83 -7.32
C ILE A 95 9.69 -1.42 -8.42
N GLN A 96 9.61 -2.23 -9.47
CA GLN A 96 8.48 -2.16 -10.39
C GLN A 96 7.26 -2.79 -9.71
N TRP A 97 6.31 -1.95 -9.32
CA TRP A 97 5.06 -2.31 -8.67
C TRP A 97 4.01 -2.65 -9.71
N ASP A 98 3.41 -3.82 -9.58
CA ASP A 98 2.25 -4.20 -10.40
C ASP A 98 1.00 -3.41 -10.01
N GLY A 99 0.94 -2.88 -8.79
CA GLY A 99 -0.15 -2.03 -8.32
C GLY A 99 0.24 -1.16 -7.11
N ILE A 100 -0.41 0.00 -7.00
CA ILE A 100 -0.31 0.90 -5.86
C ILE A 100 -1.70 1.12 -5.29
N ILE A 101 -1.85 0.90 -3.99
CA ILE A 101 -3.10 1.16 -3.27
C ILE A 101 -2.95 2.45 -2.49
N ASP A 102 -3.73 3.47 -2.88
CA ASP A 102 -3.87 4.71 -2.14
C ASP A 102 -4.82 4.51 -0.95
N ALA A 103 -4.22 4.38 0.23
CA ALA A 103 -4.89 4.31 1.52
C ALA A 103 -4.51 5.54 2.39
N VAL A 104 -4.26 6.70 1.78
CA VAL A 104 -3.76 7.89 2.49
C VAL A 104 -4.89 8.62 3.22
N PHE A 105 -5.89 9.12 2.50
CA PHE A 105 -6.98 9.93 3.07
C PHE A 105 -8.34 9.38 2.67
N GLY A 106 -9.20 9.17 3.68
CA GLY A 106 -10.59 8.77 3.48
C GLY A 106 -11.53 9.98 3.41
N PHE A 107 -12.83 9.70 3.32
CA PHE A 107 -13.89 10.72 3.15
C PHE A 107 -13.92 11.80 4.25
N SER A 108 -13.42 11.51 5.45
CA SER A 108 -13.44 12.44 6.58
C SER A 108 -12.24 13.40 6.59
N PHE A 109 -11.33 13.31 5.62
CA PHE A 109 -10.20 14.23 5.54
C PHE A 109 -10.68 15.62 5.11
N SER A 110 -10.24 16.63 5.83
CA SER A 110 -10.56 18.03 5.56
C SER A 110 -9.32 18.91 5.73
N GLY A 111 -9.19 19.94 4.91
CA GLY A 111 -8.09 20.90 4.94
C GLY A 111 -6.96 20.55 3.96
N ASP A 112 -5.83 21.24 4.11
CA ASP A 112 -4.74 21.15 3.15
C ASP A 112 -3.89 19.89 3.34
N VAL A 113 -3.51 19.28 2.22
CA VAL A 113 -2.53 18.20 2.19
C VAL A 113 -1.15 18.76 2.54
N ARG A 114 -0.64 18.35 3.71
CA ARG A 114 0.68 18.75 4.22
C ARG A 114 1.74 17.66 3.99
N PRO A 115 3.05 18.02 4.00
CA PRO A 115 4.12 17.03 3.99
C PRO A 115 4.00 15.99 5.14
N PRO A 116 4.40 14.73 4.90
CA PRO A 116 5.00 14.18 3.67
C PRO A 116 3.96 13.81 2.59
N PHE A 117 2.66 13.84 2.89
CA PHE A 117 1.62 13.31 2.02
C PHE A 117 1.50 14.03 0.68
N LYS A 118 1.83 15.33 0.62
CA LYS A 118 1.86 16.08 -0.65
C LYS A 118 2.84 15.47 -1.66
N THR A 119 4.02 15.06 -1.20
CA THR A 119 5.04 14.43 -2.03
C THR A 119 4.63 13.01 -2.42
N ILE A 120 4.10 12.26 -1.45
CA ILE A 120 3.64 10.88 -1.65
C ILE A 120 2.52 10.80 -2.70
N LEU A 121 1.46 11.60 -2.56
CA LEU A 121 0.34 11.61 -3.51
C LEU A 121 0.80 12.00 -4.92
N LYS A 122 1.72 12.97 -5.03
CA LYS A 122 2.33 13.32 -6.32
C LYS A 122 3.08 12.14 -6.95
N ARG A 123 3.73 11.29 -6.16
CA ARG A 123 4.36 10.07 -6.68
C ARG A 123 3.35 9.02 -7.12
N ILE A 124 2.26 8.83 -6.37
CA ILE A 124 1.16 7.92 -6.76
C ILE A 124 0.57 8.34 -8.12
N TRP A 125 0.19 9.62 -8.28
CA TRP A 125 -0.46 10.09 -9.51
C TRP A 125 0.44 10.06 -10.76
N ASN A 126 1.74 10.16 -10.56
CA ASN A 126 2.73 10.13 -11.65
C ASN A 126 3.38 8.74 -11.80
N TYR A 127 2.79 7.70 -11.20
CA TYR A 127 3.34 6.35 -11.31
C TYR A 127 2.96 5.72 -12.65
N GLU A 128 3.95 5.35 -13.47
CA GLU A 128 3.74 4.76 -14.80
C GLU A 128 4.03 3.24 -14.86
N GLY A 129 4.34 2.61 -13.72
CA GLY A 129 4.84 1.23 -13.66
C GLY A 129 3.80 0.12 -13.54
N GLY A 130 2.50 0.44 -13.53
CA GLY A 130 1.43 -0.54 -13.38
C GLY A 130 1.22 -1.42 -14.62
N ALA A 131 0.67 -2.63 -14.44
CA ALA A 131 0.21 -3.45 -15.55
C ALA A 131 -0.82 -2.66 -16.40
N LYS A 132 -0.52 -2.45 -17.68
CA LYS A 132 -1.49 -1.98 -18.67
C LYS A 132 -2.41 -3.12 -19.10
#